data_AF-C6KUC5-F1
#
_entry.id   AF-C6KUC5-F1
#
_cell.length_a   1.000
_cell.length_b   1.000
_cell.length_c   1.000
_cell.angle_alpha   90.00
_cell.angle_beta   90.00
_cell.angle_gamma   90.00
#
_symmetry.space_group_name_H-M   'P 1'
#
loop_
_entity.id
_entity.type
_entity.pdbx_description
1 polymer ?
#
loop_
_entity_poly.entity_id
_entity_poly.type
_entity_poly.pdbx_seq_one_letter_code
_entity_poly.pdbx_strand_id
1 'polypeptide(L)'
;MGGDGQVKHILDWWHISMRIRHVEAAVQGLVQTQGFTGIPVLFERPAKSLRWWLWHGRARVAETYLRWLMHDCTRLAEEPLAVRTAAARVQARCGTLYTYLANNMESLVDYGRRYRNGLPISSSRAEGSVDDIANARMGKRRRMRWSPKGAHRVAVTRAAVLDGRLTVANRKRAA
;
A
#
# COMPACT_ATOMS: atom_id res chain seq x y z
N MET A 1 -22.28 -18.29 26.84
CA MET A 1 -21.10 -17.43 27.08
C MET A 1 -20.66 -16.88 25.73
N GLY A 2 -21.06 -15.65 25.41
CA GLY A 2 -20.67 -15.00 24.16
C GLY A 2 -19.22 -14.58 24.27
N GLY A 3 -18.34 -15.28 23.55
CA GLY A 3 -17.00 -14.77 23.33
C GLY A 3 -17.14 -13.53 22.45
N ASP A 4 -16.87 -12.35 23.00
CA ASP A 4 -16.55 -11.17 22.19
C ASP A 4 -15.41 -11.60 21.27
N GLY A 5 -15.75 -11.93 20.02
CA GLY A 5 -14.80 -12.35 19.01
C GLY A 5 -13.88 -11.18 18.76
N GLN A 6 -12.72 -11.17 19.44
CA GLN A 6 -11.78 -10.06 19.40
C GLN A 6 -11.39 -9.83 17.94
N VAL A 7 -11.87 -8.73 17.36
CA VAL A 7 -11.60 -8.39 15.97
C VAL A 7 -10.12 -8.05 15.89
N LYS A 8 -9.33 -8.98 15.34
CA LYS A 8 -7.91 -8.75 15.10
C LYS A 8 -7.76 -7.80 13.92
N HIS A 9 -7.42 -6.55 14.21
CA HIS A 9 -7.06 -5.58 13.19
C HIS A 9 -5.79 -6.02 12.47
N ILE A 10 -5.82 -6.03 11.13
CA ILE A 10 -4.69 -6.38 10.27
C ILE A 10 -4.42 -5.19 9.35
N LEU A 11 -3.16 -4.77 9.30
CA LEU A 11 -2.77 -3.66 8.45
C LEU A 11 -2.89 -4.04 6.98
N ASP A 12 -3.49 -3.17 6.16
CA ASP A 12 -3.73 -3.44 4.75
C ASP A 12 -2.43 -3.54 3.94
N TRP A 13 -2.26 -4.65 3.20
CA TRP A 13 -1.04 -4.91 2.44
C TRP A 13 -0.78 -3.90 1.32
N TRP A 14 -1.83 -3.40 0.66
CA TRP A 14 -1.66 -2.44 -0.44
C TRP A 14 -1.06 -1.13 0.07
N HIS A 15 -1.51 -0.65 1.23
CA HIS A 15 -0.96 0.55 1.87
C HIS A 15 0.52 0.39 2.24
N ILE A 16 0.95 -0.80 2.66
CA ILE A 16 2.35 -1.12 2.92
C ILE A 16 3.13 -1.15 1.60
N SER A 17 2.64 -1.90 0.61
CA SER A 17 3.26 -2.06 -0.72
C SER A 17 3.49 -0.73 -1.43
N MET A 18 2.52 0.19 -1.34
CA MET A 18 2.62 1.53 -1.91
C MET A 18 3.72 2.37 -1.27
N ARG A 19 3.88 2.29 0.06
CA ARG A 19 4.96 2.98 0.77
C ARG A 19 6.33 2.38 0.45
N ILE A 20 6.43 1.06 0.33
CA ILE A 20 7.65 0.39 -0.14
C ILE A 20 8.03 0.90 -1.54
N ARG A 21 7.06 0.97 -2.47
CA ARG A 21 7.28 1.49 -3.82
C ARG A 21 7.86 2.92 -3.82
N HIS A 22 7.43 3.76 -2.89
CA HIS A 22 7.99 5.11 -2.77
C HIS A 22 9.45 5.11 -2.30
N VAL A 23 9.84 4.17 -1.44
CA VAL A 23 11.24 3.98 -1.05
C VAL A 23 12.07 3.48 -2.23
N GLU A 24 11.58 2.46 -2.94
CA GLU A 24 12.25 1.88 -4.11
C GLU A 24 12.49 2.94 -5.20
N ALA A 25 11.46 3.72 -5.54
CA ALA A 25 11.57 4.79 -6.53
C ALA A 25 12.53 5.90 -6.09
N ALA A 26 12.53 6.27 -4.80
CA ALA A 26 13.44 7.27 -4.28
C ALA A 26 14.90 6.79 -4.34
N VAL A 27 15.16 5.52 -3.99
CA VAL A 27 16.49 4.90 -4.07
C VAL A 27 16.97 4.80 -5.50
N GLN A 28 16.10 4.38 -6.43
CA GLN A 28 16.42 4.35 -7.85
C GLN A 28 16.81 5.75 -8.35
N GLY A 29 16.05 6.79 -7.98
CA GLY A 29 16.37 8.17 -8.32
C GLY A 29 17.69 8.66 -7.73
N LEU A 30 18.02 8.26 -6.49
CA LEU A 30 19.31 8.57 -5.87
C LEU A 30 20.47 7.96 -6.65
N VAL A 31 20.41 6.65 -6.94
CA VAL A 31 21.48 5.92 -7.64
C VAL A 31 21.69 6.43 -9.06
N GLN A 32 20.63 6.92 -9.71
CA GLN A 32 20.70 7.50 -11.06
C GLN A 32 21.07 8.99 -11.08
N THR A 33 21.26 9.62 -9.92
CA THR A 33 21.59 11.05 -9.84
C THR A 33 23.03 11.28 -10.32
N GLN A 34 23.22 12.28 -11.20
CA GLN A 34 24.55 12.65 -11.68
C GLN A 34 25.44 13.09 -10.50
N GLY A 35 26.66 12.55 -10.46
CA GLY A 35 27.61 12.81 -9.37
C GLY A 35 27.41 11.94 -8.15
N PHE A 36 26.55 10.91 -8.18
CA PHE A 36 26.46 9.92 -7.12
C PHE A 36 27.76 9.09 -7.03
N THR A 37 28.47 9.20 -5.92
CA THR A 37 29.73 8.49 -5.63
C THR A 37 29.55 7.28 -4.71
N GLY A 38 28.36 7.12 -4.12
CA GLY A 38 28.05 6.02 -3.20
C GLY A 38 28.05 4.66 -3.90
N ILE A 39 28.04 3.58 -3.12
CA ILE A 39 27.99 2.22 -3.67
C ILE A 39 26.52 1.83 -3.92
N PRO A 40 26.06 1.71 -5.18
CA PRO A 40 24.63 1.51 -5.49
C PRO A 40 23.99 0.32 -4.76
N VAL A 41 24.71 -0.80 -4.66
CA VAL A 41 24.19 -2.04 -4.06
C VAL A 41 23.80 -1.88 -2.59
N LEU A 42 24.45 -0.96 -1.86
CA LEU A 42 24.13 -0.68 -0.46
C LEU A 42 22.75 -0.05 -0.29
N PHE A 43 22.27 0.68 -1.30
CA PHE A 43 20.94 1.30 -1.29
C PHE A 43 19.89 0.41 -1.95
N GLU A 44 20.20 -0.12 -3.14
CA GLU A 44 19.22 -0.86 -3.93
C GLU A 44 18.82 -2.20 -3.30
N ARG A 45 19.79 -2.96 -2.76
CA ARG A 45 19.52 -4.30 -2.26
C ARG A 45 18.58 -4.28 -1.05
N PRO A 46 18.80 -3.42 -0.03
CA PRO A 46 17.82 -3.27 1.06
C PRO A 46 16.45 -2.81 0.55
N ALA A 47 16.39 -1.80 -0.32
CA ALA A 47 15.15 -1.26 -0.84
C ALA A 47 14.30 -2.33 -1.56
N LYS A 48 14.91 -3.10 -2.46
CA LYS A 48 14.26 -4.20 -3.19
C LYS A 48 13.84 -5.35 -2.25
N SER A 49 14.53 -5.53 -1.13
CA SER A 49 14.25 -6.61 -0.17
C SER A 49 13.12 -6.28 0.82
N LEU A 50 12.79 -5.00 1.02
CA LEU A 50 11.73 -4.56 1.95
C LEU A 50 10.40 -5.27 1.72
N ARG A 51 9.99 -5.38 0.45
CA ARG A 51 8.75 -6.07 0.09
C ARG A 51 8.76 -7.52 0.53
N TRP A 52 9.86 -8.23 0.28
CA TRP A 52 9.95 -9.64 0.65
C TRP A 52 9.91 -9.82 2.16
N TRP A 53 10.65 -9.02 2.94
CA TRP A 53 10.62 -9.13 4.40
C TRP A 53 9.23 -8.86 4.96
N LEU A 54 8.59 -7.77 4.54
CA LEU A 54 7.27 -7.40 5.03
C LEU A 54 6.19 -8.40 4.60
N TRP A 55 6.27 -8.92 3.38
CA TRP A 55 5.34 -9.96 2.89
C TRP A 55 5.39 -11.23 3.75
N HIS A 56 6.57 -11.60 4.24
CA HIS A 56 6.78 -12.80 5.06
C HIS A 56 6.76 -12.50 6.57
N GLY A 57 6.17 -11.39 7.00
CA GLY A 57 6.03 -11.05 8.43
C GLY A 57 7.32 -10.68 9.15
N ARG A 58 8.42 -10.42 8.43
CA ARG A 58 9.72 -10.03 8.99
C ARG A 58 9.83 -8.52 9.21
N ALA A 59 8.85 -7.94 9.91
CA ALA A 59 8.74 -6.49 10.11
C ALA A 59 9.96 -5.87 10.81
N ARG A 60 10.48 -6.53 11.86
CA ARG A 60 11.68 -6.06 12.59
C ARG A 60 12.95 -6.03 11.74
N VAL A 61 13.07 -6.96 10.79
CA VAL A 61 14.17 -6.95 9.82
C VAL A 61 14.03 -5.75 8.90
N ALA A 62 12.83 -5.51 8.37
CA ALA A 62 12.56 -4.35 7.53
C ALA A 62 12.83 -3.01 8.26
N GLU A 63 12.40 -2.87 9.51
CA GLU A 63 12.71 -1.68 10.34
C GLU A 63 14.22 -1.44 10.48
N THR A 64 15.00 -2.50 10.68
CA THR A 64 16.45 -2.42 10.83
C THR A 64 17.11 -1.90 9.55
N TYR A 65 16.73 -2.47 8.41
CA TYR A 65 17.26 -2.03 7.11
C TYR A 65 16.79 -0.63 6.72
N LEU A 66 15.59 -0.20 7.12
CA LEU A 66 15.15 1.19 6.94
C LEU A 66 16.04 2.16 7.72
N ARG A 67 16.40 1.83 8.97
CA ARG A 67 17.35 2.64 9.75
C ARG A 67 18.73 2.68 9.12
N TRP A 68 19.24 1.55 8.62
CA TRP A 68 20.51 1.54 7.89
C TRP A 68 20.47 2.37 6.62
N LEU A 69 19.41 2.27 5.81
CA LEU A 69 19.25 3.13 4.63
C LEU A 69 19.24 4.62 5.00
N MET A 70 18.53 5.00 6.07
CA MET A 70 18.54 6.39 6.54
C MET A 70 19.94 6.83 6.98
N HIS A 71 20.67 5.96 7.67
CA HIS A 71 22.05 6.22 8.09
C HIS A 71 23.01 6.30 6.89
N ASP A 72 22.90 5.43 5.90
CA ASP A 72 23.73 5.49 4.70
C ASP A 72 23.49 6.76 3.89
N CYS A 73 22.27 7.31 3.92
CA CYS A 73 21.98 8.62 3.33
C CYS A 73 22.70 9.78 4.03
N THR A 74 22.97 9.71 5.34
CA THR A 74 23.70 10.80 6.04
C THR A 74 25.16 10.88 5.61
N ARG A 75 25.73 9.78 5.13
CA ARG A 75 27.10 9.72 4.59
C ARG A 75 27.28 10.48 3.28
N LEU A 76 26.18 10.88 2.64
CA LEU A 76 26.16 11.66 1.41
C LEU A 76 26.03 13.17 1.68
N ALA A 77 26.23 13.63 2.91
CA ALA A 77 26.03 15.03 3.29
C ALA A 77 26.98 16.03 2.60
N GLU A 78 28.17 15.59 2.18
CA GLU A 78 29.16 16.42 1.48
C GLU A 78 29.09 16.30 -0.04
N GLU A 79 28.16 15.49 -0.57
CA GLU A 79 27.99 15.28 -2.01
C GLU A 79 27.39 16.50 -2.73
N PRO A 80 27.40 16.57 -4.07
CA PRO A 80 26.72 17.63 -4.82
C PRO A 80 25.26 17.79 -4.42
N LEU A 81 24.73 19.02 -4.50
CA LEU A 81 23.37 19.37 -4.05
C LEU A 81 22.28 18.43 -4.61
N ALA A 82 22.42 17.98 -5.85
CA ALA A 82 21.49 17.05 -6.47
C ALA A 82 21.44 15.70 -5.71
N VAL A 83 22.60 15.14 -5.38
CA VAL A 83 22.73 13.89 -4.62
C VAL A 83 22.20 14.06 -3.21
N ARG A 84 22.56 15.15 -2.51
CA ARG A 84 22.03 15.44 -1.16
C ARG A 84 20.52 15.53 -1.14
N THR A 85 19.94 16.19 -2.14
CA THR A 85 18.49 16.34 -2.26
C THR A 85 17.83 14.98 -2.52
N ALA A 86 18.41 14.13 -3.37
CA ALA A 86 17.91 12.78 -3.60
C ALA A 86 18.04 11.89 -2.35
N ALA A 87 19.14 11.99 -1.61
CA ALA A 87 19.38 11.27 -0.36
C ALA A 87 18.38 11.69 0.73
N ALA A 88 18.11 13.00 0.87
CA ALA A 88 17.09 13.51 1.78
C ALA A 88 15.68 12.98 1.44
N ARG A 89 15.34 12.81 0.15
CA ARG A 89 14.09 12.16 -0.26
C ARG A 89 14.05 10.70 0.17
N VAL A 90 15.13 9.94 -0.03
CA VAL A 90 15.22 8.55 0.45
C VAL A 90 15.01 8.49 1.96
N GLN A 91 15.71 9.33 2.72
CA GLN A 91 15.59 9.40 4.18
C GLN A 91 14.15 9.71 4.60
N ALA A 92 13.48 10.69 3.97
CA ALA A 92 12.09 11.02 4.27
C ALA A 92 11.11 9.87 3.96
N ARG A 93 11.32 9.14 2.84
CA ARG A 93 10.48 7.97 2.50
C ARG A 93 10.72 6.81 3.46
N CYS A 94 11.98 6.54 3.81
CA CYS A 94 12.33 5.52 4.79
C CYS A 94 11.75 5.85 6.17
N GLY A 95 11.86 7.10 6.64
CA GLY A 95 11.29 7.55 7.90
C GLY A 95 9.76 7.43 7.93
N THR A 96 9.09 7.82 6.83
CA THR A 96 7.62 7.66 6.70
C THR A 96 7.20 6.19 6.80
N LEU A 97 7.89 5.29 6.09
CA LEU A 97 7.59 3.85 6.16
C LEU A 97 7.92 3.29 7.54
N TYR A 98 9.05 3.68 8.13
CA TYR A 98 9.47 3.26 9.47
C TYR A 98 8.40 3.61 10.52
N THR A 99 8.01 4.88 10.61
CA THR A 99 6.98 5.34 11.55
C THR A 99 5.66 4.63 11.30
N TYR A 100 5.27 4.42 10.04
CA TYR A 100 4.06 3.69 9.71
C TYR A 100 4.09 2.24 10.20
N LEU A 101 5.21 1.53 10.02
CA LEU A 101 5.37 0.16 10.50
C LEU A 101 5.39 0.12 12.04
N ALA A 102 6.17 0.99 12.68
CA ALA A 102 6.30 1.06 14.13
C ALA A 102 4.94 1.30 14.81
N ASN A 103 4.14 2.23 14.28
CA ASN A 103 2.82 2.54 14.82
C ASN A 103 1.78 1.42 14.62
N ASN A 104 2.04 0.47 13.71
CA ASN A 104 1.11 -0.60 13.37
C ASN A 104 1.69 -2.00 13.61
N MET A 105 2.73 -2.11 14.45
CA MET A 105 3.51 -3.34 14.62
C MET A 105 2.63 -4.54 15.01
N GLU A 106 1.66 -4.33 15.90
CA GLU A 106 0.74 -5.38 16.38
C GLU A 106 -0.24 -5.86 15.31
N SER A 107 -0.48 -5.04 14.28
CA SER A 107 -1.37 -5.34 13.16
C SER A 107 -0.65 -5.94 11.95
N LEU A 108 0.69 -6.04 11.98
CA LEU A 108 1.48 -6.68 10.94
C LEU A 108 1.45 -8.20 11.09
N VAL A 109 1.35 -8.91 9.97
CA VAL A 109 1.22 -10.37 9.91
C VAL A 109 2.06 -10.96 8.77
N ASP A 110 2.19 -12.28 8.73
CA ASP A 110 2.72 -12.98 7.57
C ASP A 110 1.67 -12.97 6.44
N TYR A 111 1.74 -11.95 5.58
CA TYR A 111 0.83 -11.77 4.44
C TYR A 111 0.93 -12.90 3.42
N GLY A 112 2.13 -13.44 3.21
CA GLY A 112 2.36 -14.57 2.31
C GLY A 112 1.70 -15.86 2.79
N ARG A 113 1.69 -16.11 4.11
CA ARG A 113 0.92 -17.21 4.71
C ARG A 113 -0.59 -16.98 4.57
N ARG A 114 -1.07 -15.76 4.84
CA ARG A 114 -2.50 -15.44 4.67
C ARG A 114 -2.97 -15.63 3.22
N TYR A 115 -2.19 -15.14 2.27
CA TYR A 115 -2.48 -15.27 0.84
C TYR A 115 -2.57 -16.75 0.42
N ARG A 116 -1.60 -17.59 0.83
CA ARG A 116 -1.62 -19.03 0.55
C ARG A 116 -2.80 -19.76 1.18
N ASN A 117 -3.32 -19.25 2.30
CA ASN A 117 -4.50 -19.78 2.97
C ASN A 117 -5.82 -19.17 2.44
N GLY A 118 -5.79 -18.39 1.36
CA GLY A 118 -6.98 -17.76 0.79
C GLY A 118 -7.60 -16.67 1.67
N LEU A 119 -6.88 -16.18 2.69
CA LEU A 119 -7.38 -15.17 3.61
C LEU A 119 -7.20 -13.75 3.03
N PRO A 120 -8.12 -12.81 3.32
CA PRO A 120 -7.97 -11.42 2.88
C PRO A 120 -6.68 -10.79 3.41
N ILE A 121 -5.98 -10.08 2.52
CA ILE A 121 -4.74 -9.32 2.79
C ILE A 121 -4.85 -7.85 2.43
N SER A 122 -5.82 -7.46 1.59
CA SER A 122 -6.05 -6.07 1.23
C SER A 122 -7.49 -5.81 0.76
N SER A 123 -8.00 -4.63 1.08
CA SER A 123 -9.27 -4.08 0.57
C SER A 123 -9.12 -3.38 -0.78
N SER A 124 -7.90 -3.12 -1.27
CA SER A 124 -7.63 -2.35 -2.49
C SER A 124 -8.37 -2.83 -3.74
N ARG A 125 -8.63 -4.13 -3.89
CA ARG A 125 -9.47 -4.65 -4.98
C ARG A 125 -10.93 -4.18 -4.88
N ALA A 126 -11.48 -4.21 -3.68
CA ALA A 126 -12.84 -3.74 -3.42
C ALA A 126 -12.90 -2.20 -3.56
N GLU A 127 -11.92 -1.49 -3.01
CA GLU A 127 -11.79 -0.03 -3.12
C GLU A 127 -11.67 0.42 -4.57
N GLY A 128 -10.75 -0.17 -5.35
CA GLY A 128 -10.58 0.16 -6.77
C GLY A 128 -11.85 -0.08 -7.59
N SER A 129 -12.59 -1.15 -7.30
CA SER A 129 -13.88 -1.40 -7.96
C SER A 129 -14.93 -0.33 -7.61
N VAL A 130 -14.98 0.11 -6.35
CA VAL A 130 -15.86 1.19 -5.91
C VAL A 130 -15.44 2.51 -6.54
N ASP A 131 -14.13 2.80 -6.59
CA ASP A 131 -13.56 4.00 -7.20
C ASP A 131 -13.83 4.06 -8.71
N ASP A 132 -13.72 2.93 -9.43
CA ASP A 132 -14.05 2.87 -10.86
C ASP A 132 -15.54 3.15 -11.11
N ILE A 133 -16.43 2.58 -10.28
CA ILE A 133 -17.87 2.83 -10.36
C ILE A 133 -18.16 4.30 -10.06
N ALA A 134 -17.55 4.84 -8.99
CA ALA A 134 -17.67 6.22 -8.57
C ALA A 134 -17.17 7.17 -9.68
N ASN A 135 -15.99 6.92 -10.25
CA ASN A 135 -15.42 7.74 -11.32
C ASN A 135 -16.24 7.66 -12.62
N ALA A 136 -16.73 6.47 -13.00
CA ALA A 136 -17.54 6.30 -14.20
C ALA A 136 -18.91 6.99 -14.11
N ARG A 137 -19.44 7.18 -12.88
CA ARG A 137 -20.80 7.72 -12.65
C ARG A 137 -20.83 9.12 -12.07
N MET A 138 -19.86 9.49 -11.24
CA MET A 138 -19.73 10.82 -10.62
C MET A 138 -18.66 11.69 -11.29
N GLY A 139 -17.73 11.10 -12.07
CA GLY A 139 -16.70 11.84 -12.81
C GLY A 139 -17.23 12.59 -14.04
N LYS A 140 -16.41 13.52 -14.54
CA LYS A 140 -16.71 14.55 -15.57
C LYS A 140 -17.28 14.05 -16.91
N ARG A 141 -17.40 12.74 -17.16
CA ARG A 141 -17.76 12.16 -18.47
C ARG A 141 -19.25 11.76 -18.64
N ARG A 142 -20.10 11.77 -17.60
CA ARG A 142 -21.55 11.50 -17.75
C ARG A 142 -22.44 12.41 -16.88
N ARG A 143 -23.62 12.72 -17.41
CA ARG A 143 -24.64 13.67 -16.88
C ARG A 143 -25.46 13.14 -15.70
N MET A 144 -25.18 11.93 -15.20
CA MET A 144 -25.99 11.24 -14.19
C MET A 144 -25.25 11.18 -12.85
N ARG A 145 -25.34 12.27 -12.07
CA ARG A 145 -24.71 12.37 -10.75
C ARG A 145 -25.56 11.61 -9.73
N TRP A 146 -25.00 10.55 -9.14
CA TRP A 146 -25.63 9.92 -7.98
C TRP A 146 -25.41 10.79 -6.74
N SER A 147 -26.42 10.91 -5.89
CA SER A 147 -26.22 11.43 -4.54
C SER A 147 -25.38 10.43 -3.72
N PRO A 148 -24.68 10.86 -2.66
CA PRO A 148 -23.95 9.94 -1.77
C PRO A 148 -24.81 8.76 -1.30
N LYS A 149 -26.09 9.02 -0.99
CA LYS A 149 -27.08 8.00 -0.60
C LYS A 149 -27.40 7.02 -1.75
N GLY A 150 -27.50 7.52 -2.99
CA GLY A 150 -27.70 6.69 -4.17
C GLY A 150 -26.49 5.79 -4.46
N ALA A 151 -25.28 6.34 -4.37
CA ALA A 151 -24.04 5.59 -4.54
C ALA A 151 -23.89 4.48 -3.49
N HIS A 152 -24.16 4.79 -2.22
CA HIS A 152 -24.14 3.82 -1.13
C HIS A 152 -25.12 2.65 -1.37
N ARG A 153 -26.37 2.95 -1.75
CA ARG A 153 -27.37 1.90 -2.05
C ARG A 153 -26.92 0.97 -3.17
N VAL A 154 -26.38 1.51 -4.26
CA VAL A 154 -25.88 0.69 -5.37
C VAL A 154 -24.69 -0.18 -4.93
N ALA A 155 -23.77 0.37 -4.14
CA ALA A 155 -22.64 -0.37 -3.60
C ALA A 155 -23.09 -1.54 -2.71
N VAL A 156 -24.02 -1.31 -1.78
CA VAL A 156 -24.57 -2.34 -0.90
C VAL A 156 -25.28 -3.44 -1.69
N THR A 157 -26.12 -3.08 -2.66
CA THR A 157 -26.80 -4.06 -3.51
C THR A 157 -25.80 -4.89 -4.32
N ARG A 158 -24.78 -4.26 -4.91
CA ARG A 158 -23.72 -4.99 -5.65
C ARG A 158 -22.90 -5.91 -4.76
N ALA A 159 -22.51 -5.45 -3.57
CA ALA A 159 -21.80 -6.26 -2.60
C ALA A 159 -22.63 -7.48 -2.20
N ALA A 160 -23.92 -7.29 -1.92
CA ALA A 160 -24.82 -8.39 -1.59
C ALA A 160 -25.03 -9.37 -2.76
N VAL A 161 -24.98 -8.92 -4.02
CA VAL A 161 -24.98 -9.82 -5.19
C VAL A 161 -23.70 -10.64 -5.28
N LEU A 162 -22.54 -10.00 -5.13
CA LEU A 162 -21.23 -10.68 -5.17
C LEU A 162 -21.07 -11.69 -4.02
N ASP A 163 -21.63 -11.37 -2.87
CA ASP A 163 -21.66 -12.19 -1.66
C ASP A 163 -22.76 -13.27 -1.69
N GLY A 164 -23.52 -13.39 -2.79
CA GLY A 164 -24.59 -14.37 -2.94
C GLY A 164 -25.84 -14.12 -2.09
N ARG A 165 -25.86 -13.07 -1.25
CA ARG A 165 -27.02 -12.66 -0.44
C ARG A 165 -28.18 -12.12 -1.28
N LEU A 166 -27.91 -11.66 -2.51
CA LEU A 166 -28.92 -11.24 -3.47
C LEU A 166 -28.68 -11.93 -4.82
N THR A 167 -29.74 -12.49 -5.41
CA THR A 167 -29.70 -13.04 -6.76
C THR A 167 -30.17 -12.01 -7.79
N VAL A 168 -29.46 -11.87 -8.91
CA VAL A 168 -29.89 -10.99 -10.02
C VAL A 168 -30.91 -11.73 -10.88
N ALA A 169 -32.19 -11.39 -10.74
CA ALA A 169 -33.22 -11.82 -11.66
C ALA A 169 -33.24 -10.88 -12.89
N ASN A 170 -32.60 -11.28 -13.99
CA ASN A 170 -32.72 -10.57 -15.26
C ASN A 170 -34.09 -10.84 -15.90
N ARG A 171 -35.11 -10.09 -15.48
CA ARG A 171 -36.37 -10.01 -16.24
C ARG A 171 -36.19 -8.95 -17.32
N LYS A 172 -36.22 -9.35 -18.60
CA LYS A 172 -36.40 -8.39 -19.71
C LYS A 172 -37.70 -7.64 -19.43
N ARG A 173 -37.64 -6.32 -19.26
CA ARG A 173 -38.87 -5.51 -19.30
C ARG A 173 -39.40 -5.60 -20.73
N ALA A 174 -40.65 -6.03 -20.88
CA ALA A 174 -41.36 -5.92 -22.14
C ALA A 174 -41.36 -4.44 -22.57
N ALA A 175 -41.14 -4.23 -23.87
CA ALA A 175 -41.06 -2.91 -24.50
C ALA A 175 -42.38 -2.14 -24.37
#